data_AF-A0A088E4C5-F1
#
_entry.id   AF-A0A088E4C5-F1
#
_cell.length_a   1.000
_cell.length_b   1.000
_cell.length_c   1.000
_cell.angle_alpha   90.00
_cell.angle_beta   90.00
_cell.angle_gamma   90.00
#
_symmetry.space_group_name_H-M   'P 1'
#
loop_
_entity.id
_entity.type
_entity.pdbx_description
1 polymer ?
#
loop_
_entity_poly.entity_id
_entity_poly.type
_entity_poly.pdbx_seq_one_letter_code
_entity_poly.pdbx_strand_id
1 'polypeptide(L)'
;MSQSITFESEIKVLLKTGKVLLGSKRTIKALKMGKLKGVIVASTLRGDIKSDIMRYASLAGIPVVEYKGSGWELGTIMGKPFLVSAVGVEELGDSQIMKLANG
;
A
#
# COMPACT_ATOMS: atom_id res chain seq x y z
N MET A 1 -21.44 14.35 10.86
CA MET A 1 -20.75 13.14 11.34
C MET A 1 -19.42 13.04 10.60
N SER A 2 -18.35 13.53 11.21
CA SER A 2 -17.01 13.51 10.63
C SER A 2 -16.50 12.08 10.72
N GLN A 3 -16.66 11.27 9.67
CA GLN A 3 -16.02 9.96 9.64
C GLN A 3 -14.50 10.19 9.59
N SER A 4 -13.82 9.94 10.70
CA SER A 4 -12.38 9.82 10.74
C SER A 4 -12.00 8.65 9.82
N ILE A 5 -11.39 8.94 8.67
CA ILE A 5 -10.88 7.90 7.78
C ILE A 5 -9.69 7.25 8.49
N THR A 6 -9.91 6.10 9.11
CA THR A 6 -8.86 5.35 9.80
C THR A 6 -8.22 4.38 8.81
N PHE A 7 -6.90 4.46 8.65
CA PHE A 7 -6.11 3.63 7.74
C PHE A 7 -6.40 2.13 7.87
N GLU A 8 -6.58 1.64 9.10
CA GLU A 8 -6.88 0.23 9.40
C GLU A 8 -8.23 -0.24 8.85
N SER A 9 -9.27 0.60 9.00
CA SER A 9 -10.61 0.34 8.49
C SER A 9 -10.59 0.27 6.97
N GLU A 10 -9.89 1.21 6.34
CA GLU A 10 -9.73 1.28 4.89
C GLU A 10 -8.97 0.08 4.34
N ILE A 11 -7.88 -0.37 4.99
CA ILE A 11 -7.20 -1.62 4.60
C ILE A 11 -8.16 -2.81 4.69
N LYS A 12 -8.97 -2.91 5.75
CA LYS A 12 -9.93 -4.02 5.89
C LYS A 12 -10.97 -4.01 4.77
N VAL A 13 -11.46 -2.83 4.38
CA VAL A 13 -12.38 -2.69 3.24
C VAL A 13 -11.69 -3.06 1.93
N LEU A 14 -10.47 -2.59 1.73
CA LEU A 14 -9.66 -2.89 0.54
C LEU A 14 -9.40 -4.39 0.38
N LEU A 15 -9.15 -5.10 1.48
CA LEU A 15 -8.94 -6.55 1.47
C LEU A 15 -10.22 -7.35 1.18
N LYS A 16 -11.39 -6.78 1.50
CA LYS A 16 -12.69 -7.42 1.29
C LYS A 16 -13.24 -7.16 -0.11
N THR A 17 -13.09 -5.93 -0.61
CA THR A 17 -13.76 -5.43 -1.83
C THR A 17 -12.80 -5.22 -2.99
N GLY A 18 -11.51 -5.07 -2.70
CA GLY A 18 -10.48 -4.81 -3.69
C GLY A 18 -9.50 -5.95 -3.82
N LYS A 19 -8.42 -5.67 -4.55
CA LYS A 19 -7.36 -6.62 -4.84
C LYS A 19 -6.02 -6.00 -4.58
N VAL A 20 -5.25 -6.66 -3.73
CA VAL A 20 -3.93 -6.20 -3.30
C VAL A 20 -2.90 -7.29 -3.52
N LEU A 21 -1.65 -6.83 -3.65
CA LEU A 21 -0.51 -7.66 -3.91
C LEU A 21 0.56 -7.36 -2.86
N LEU A 22 1.01 -8.41 -2.20
CA LEU A 22 1.92 -8.32 -1.06
C LEU A 22 3.37 -8.53 -1.50
N GLY A 23 4.26 -7.72 -0.94
CA GLY A 23 5.70 -7.88 -1.04
C GLY A 23 6.35 -6.98 -2.09
N SER A 24 7.47 -6.38 -1.70
CA SER A 24 8.20 -5.38 -2.50
C SER A 24 8.54 -5.83 -3.93
N LYS A 25 9.09 -7.03 -4.10
CA LYS A 25 9.47 -7.55 -5.45
C LYS A 25 8.28 -7.64 -6.39
N ARG A 26 7.15 -8.15 -5.88
CA ARG A 26 5.92 -8.28 -6.67
C ARG A 26 5.34 -6.90 -6.94
N THR A 27 5.31 -6.01 -5.96
CA THR A 27 4.83 -4.64 -6.11
C THR A 27 5.62 -3.91 -7.19
N ILE A 28 6.95 -3.92 -7.15
CA ILE A 28 7.80 -3.30 -8.18
C ILE A 28 7.51 -3.88 -9.57
N LYS A 29 7.32 -5.20 -9.69
CA LYS A 29 6.96 -5.84 -10.96
C LYS A 29 5.61 -5.36 -11.48
N ALA A 30 4.57 -5.36 -10.64
CA ALA A 30 3.24 -4.91 -11.01
C ALA A 30 3.21 -3.41 -11.33
N LEU A 31 4.05 -2.63 -10.66
CA LEU A 31 4.20 -1.20 -10.87
C LEU A 31 4.83 -0.89 -12.24
N LYS A 32 5.88 -1.62 -12.62
CA LYS A 32 6.48 -1.56 -13.96
C LYS A 32 5.49 -1.94 -15.07
N MET A 33 4.50 -2.79 -14.76
CA MET A 33 3.45 -3.20 -15.70
C MET A 33 2.27 -2.20 -15.76
N GLY A 34 2.25 -1.14 -14.93
CA GLY A 34 1.15 -0.19 -14.89
C GLY A 34 -0.17 -0.77 -14.38
N LYS A 35 -0.14 -1.89 -13.64
CA LYS A 35 -1.34 -2.58 -13.14
C LYS A 35 -1.78 -2.11 -11.76
N LEU A 36 -1.00 -1.24 -11.12
CA LEU A 36 -1.28 -0.75 -9.78
C LEU A 36 -1.97 0.61 -9.84
N LYS A 37 -2.97 0.79 -9.00
CA LYS A 37 -3.65 2.06 -8.74
C LYS A 37 -3.06 2.83 -7.55
N GLY A 38 -2.28 2.13 -6.71
CA GLY A 38 -1.66 2.69 -5.53
C GLY A 38 -0.60 1.78 -4.95
N VAL A 39 0.26 2.35 -4.11
CA VAL A 39 1.22 1.59 -3.31
C VAL A 39 1.17 2.04 -1.87
N ILE A 40 1.28 1.08 -0.95
CA ILE A 40 1.42 1.34 0.47
C ILE A 40 2.79 0.80 0.90
N VAL A 41 3.57 1.62 1.59
CA VAL A 41 4.88 1.25 2.14
C VAL A 41 4.87 1.37 3.65
N ALA A 42 5.43 0.39 4.36
CA ALA A 42 5.61 0.48 5.80
C ALA A 42 6.87 1.32 6.15
N SER A 43 6.87 1.99 7.30
CA SER A 43 8.01 2.80 7.77
C SER A 43 9.27 1.95 8.00
N THR A 44 9.11 0.66 8.30
CA THR A 44 10.20 -0.31 8.47
C THR A 44 10.80 -0.79 7.15
N LEU A 45 10.31 -0.32 5.99
CA LEU A 45 10.85 -0.69 4.68
C LEU A 45 12.28 -0.15 4.52
N ARG A 46 13.20 -1.01 4.08
CA ARG A 46 14.58 -0.61 3.80
C ARG A 46 14.61 0.54 2.77
N GLY A 47 15.46 1.53 3.02
CA GLY A 47 15.51 2.77 2.23
C GLY A 47 15.85 2.57 0.75
N ASP A 48 16.63 1.54 0.42
CA ASP A 48 16.92 1.13 -0.96
C ASP A 48 15.64 0.75 -1.71
N ILE A 49 14.85 -0.16 -1.13
CA ILE A 49 13.59 -0.63 -1.72
C ILE A 49 12.54 0.49 -1.75
N LYS A 50 12.47 1.32 -0.71
CA LYS A 50 11.56 2.47 -0.66
C LYS A 50 11.85 3.44 -1.80
N SER A 51 13.13 3.75 -2.03
CA SER A 51 13.56 4.65 -3.11
C SER A 51 13.21 4.11 -4.48
N ASP A 52 13.41 2.80 -4.71
CA ASP A 52 13.00 2.15 -5.94
C ASP A 52 11.48 2.27 -6.16
N ILE A 53 10.67 1.92 -5.15
CA ILE A 53 9.22 1.99 -5.24
C ILE A 53 8.76 3.43 -5.51
N MET A 54 9.28 4.42 -4.78
CA MET A 54 8.91 5.82 -4.98
C MET A 54 9.29 6.32 -6.37
N ARG A 55 10.47 5.95 -6.87
CA ARG A 55 10.92 6.30 -8.23
C ARG A 55 10.00 5.71 -9.28
N TYR A 56 9.73 4.40 -9.23
CA TYR A 56 8.86 3.76 -10.22
C TYR A 56 7.42 4.28 -10.10
N ALA A 57 6.92 4.52 -8.89
CA ALA A 57 5.57 5.05 -8.66
C ALA A 57 5.43 6.46 -9.24
N SER A 58 6.41 7.32 -9.02
CA SER A 58 6.47 8.67 -9.60
C SER A 58 6.49 8.62 -11.13
N LEU A 59 7.29 7.73 -11.73
CA LEU A 59 7.31 7.54 -13.18
C LEU A 59 5.98 7.05 -13.75
N ALA A 60 5.26 6.22 -12.99
CA ALA A 60 3.95 5.70 -13.37
C ALA A 60 2.78 6.65 -13.02
N GLY A 61 3.04 7.76 -12.31
CA GLY A 61 2.00 8.65 -11.80
C GLY A 61 1.08 8.01 -10.75
N ILE A 62 1.57 6.96 -10.06
CA ILE A 62 0.80 6.21 -9.07
C ILE A 62 1.10 6.80 -7.69
N PRO A 63 0.08 7.10 -6.86
CA PRO A 63 0.32 7.65 -5.55
C PRO A 63 0.86 6.59 -4.56
N VAL A 64 1.64 7.04 -3.59
CA VAL A 64 2.28 6.19 -2.57
C VAL A 64 1.84 6.65 -1.19
N VAL A 65 1.30 5.73 -0.40
CA VAL A 65 0.90 5.94 0.99
C VAL A 65 1.99 5.40 1.91
N GLU A 66 2.55 6.25 2.75
CA GLU A 66 3.47 5.81 3.79
C GLU A 66 2.72 5.51 5.09
N TYR A 67 2.74 4.25 5.49
CA TYR A 67 2.24 3.82 6.79
C TYR A 67 3.31 4.02 7.85
N LYS A 68 3.00 4.82 8.87
CA LYS A 68 3.93 5.14 9.97
C LYS A 68 4.22 3.95 10.90
N GLY A 69 3.32 2.97 10.97
CA GLY A 69 3.48 1.79 11.82
C GLY A 69 4.44 0.74 11.23
N SER A 70 4.70 -0.31 12.02
CA SER A 70 5.62 -1.37 11.62
C SER A 70 5.05 -2.27 10.52
N GLY A 71 5.91 -2.94 9.74
CA GLY A 71 5.48 -3.96 8.77
C GLY A 71 4.79 -5.17 9.41
N TRP A 72 4.97 -5.37 10.72
CA TRP A 72 4.26 -6.39 11.51
C TRP A 72 2.81 -5.97 11.80
N GLU A 73 2.60 -4.71 12.19
CA GLU A 73 1.25 -4.15 12.34
C GLU A 73 0.50 -4.18 11.01
N LEU A 74 1.17 -3.77 9.92
CA LEU A 74 0.58 -3.83 8.58
C LEU A 74 0.18 -5.27 8.21
N GLY A 75 1.06 -6.25 8.44
CA GLY A 75 0.75 -7.67 8.24
C GLY A 75 -0.43 -8.15 9.08
N THR A 76 -0.50 -7.72 10.34
CA THR A 76 -1.59 -8.07 11.28
C THR A 76 -2.93 -7.49 10.83
N ILE A 77 -2.96 -6.21 10.45
CA ILE A 77 -4.16 -5.55 9.89
C ILE A 77 -4.62 -6.29 8.62
N MET A 78 -3.67 -6.77 7.83
CA MET A 78 -3.95 -7.53 6.60
C MET A 78 -4.27 -9.02 6.82
N GLY A 79 -4.27 -9.49 8.08
CA GLY A 79 -4.49 -10.89 8.42
C GLY A 79 -3.43 -11.81 7.80
N LYS A 80 -2.16 -11.41 7.84
CA LYS A 80 -1.01 -12.19 7.34
C LYS A 80 -0.04 -12.48 8.48
N PRO A 81 0.37 -13.75 8.66
CA PRO A 81 1.26 -14.15 9.76
C PRO A 81 2.74 -13.81 9.47
N PHE A 82 3.00 -12.81 8.63
CA PHE A 82 4.34 -12.42 8.21
C PHE A 82 4.46 -10.90 8.04
N LEU A 83 5.68 -10.39 8.17
CA LEU A 83 5.98 -8.98 7.95
C LEU A 83 5.68 -8.56 6.51
N VAL A 84 4.84 -7.53 6.36
CA VAL A 84 4.52 -6.93 5.06
C VAL A 84 5.19 -5.57 4.98
N SER A 85 6.20 -5.45 4.12
CA SER A 85 6.99 -4.23 3.95
C SER A 85 6.46 -3.29 2.86
N ALA A 86 5.79 -3.84 1.85
CA ALA A 86 5.14 -3.09 0.79
C ALA A 86 3.90 -3.83 0.26
N VAL A 87 2.89 -3.07 -0.15
CA VAL A 87 1.63 -3.54 -0.71
C VAL A 87 1.33 -2.77 -1.98
N GLY A 88 1.17 -3.48 -3.10
CA GLY A 88 0.61 -2.92 -4.32
C GLY A 88 -0.90 -3.04 -4.29
N VAL A 89 -1.61 -1.97 -4.63
CA VAL A 89 -3.07 -1.97 -4.79
C VAL A 89 -3.40 -2.11 -6.27
N GLU A 90 -3.94 -3.25 -6.69
CA GLU A 90 -4.42 -3.46 -8.07
C GLU A 90 -5.82 -2.85 -8.24
N GLU A 91 -6.70 -3.09 -7.27
CA GLU A 91 -8.07 -2.60 -7.27
C GLU A 91 -8.41 -1.99 -5.91
N LEU A 92 -8.88 -0.75 -5.91
CA LEU A 92 -9.26 -0.02 -4.69
C LEU A 92 -10.58 -0.54 -4.08
N GLY A 93 -11.46 -1.13 -4.90
CA GLY A 93 -12.82 -1.48 -4.48
C GLY A 93 -13.54 -0.25 -3.93
N ASP A 94 -14.14 -0.39 -2.75
CA ASP A 94 -14.81 0.70 -2.03
C ASP A 94 -13.86 1.47 -1.11
N SER A 95 -12.59 1.06 -1.00
CA SER A 95 -11.64 1.73 -0.13
C SER A 95 -11.18 3.07 -0.70
N GLN A 96 -11.17 4.06 0.18
CA GLN A 96 -10.65 5.40 -0.05
C GLN A 96 -9.25 5.58 0.53
N ILE A 97 -8.49 4.50 0.76
CA ILE A 97 -7.13 4.57 1.32
C ILE A 97 -6.19 5.46 0.50
N MET A 98 -6.46 5.60 -0.80
CA MET A 98 -5.68 6.47 -1.67
C MET A 98 -5.78 7.96 -1.30
N LYS A 99 -6.86 8.37 -0.61
CA LYS A 99 -7.00 9.74 -0.09
C LYS A 99 -6.05 10.04 1.07
N LEU A 100 -5.47 9.00 1.69
CA LEU A 100 -4.43 9.13 2.71
C LEU A 100 -3.02 9.23 2.10
N ALA A 101 -2.88 9.12 0.77
CA ALA A 101 -1.64 9.44 0.10
C ALA A 101 -1.41 10.94 0.24
N ASN A 102 -0.41 11.32 1.05
CA ASN A 102 0.03 12.70 1.09
C ASN A 102 0.67 13.03 -0.26
N GLY A 103 -0.07 13.76 -1.09
CA GLY A 103 0.50 14.63 -2.12
C GLY A 103 0.92 15.94 -1.47
#